data_AF-A0AAJ1WIE2-F1
#
_entry.id   AF-A0AAJ1WIE2-F1
#
_cell.length_a   1.000
_cell.length_b   1.000
_cell.length_c   1.000
_cell.angle_alpha   90.00
_cell.angle_beta   90.00
_cell.angle_gamma   90.00
#
_symmetry.space_group_name_H-M   'P 1'
#
loop_
_entity.id
_entity.type
_entity.pdbx_description
1 polymer ?
#
loop_
_entity_poly.entity_id
_entity_poly.type
_entity_poly.pdbx_seq_one_letter_code
_entity_poly.pdbx_strand_id
1 'polypeptide(L)'
;MGKSLFRLVDVLELCTAYLIYFSSNLLFDYVKTLNLDSYILKAFLKNIMDHQTIIIFLLTFIVIIFHYQMLHRKKTEVYCRILVGDTLLNITIRYALNCLTILGVIYLLSIVIDVYFSFNLISNLYLVCIFIIYILISASWVRKYENF
;
A
#
# COMPACT_ATOMS: atom_id res chain seq x y z
N MET A 1 20.38 -10.07 16.46
CA MET A 1 20.50 -8.67 15.99
C MET A 1 19.33 -8.34 15.08
N GLY A 2 18.40 -7.50 15.52
CA GLY A 2 17.19 -7.12 14.78
C GLY A 2 17.48 -6.09 13.71
N LYS A 3 18.00 -6.52 12.55
CA LYS A 3 18.09 -5.66 11.36
C LYS A 3 16.83 -5.85 10.51
N SER A 4 16.19 -4.74 10.17
CA SER A 4 15.10 -4.68 9.18
C SER A 4 15.49 -5.47 7.94
N LEU A 5 14.55 -6.24 7.40
CA LEU A 5 14.73 -6.97 6.14
C LEU A 5 14.73 -6.01 4.93
N PHE A 6 14.22 -4.80 5.13
CA PHE A 6 14.06 -3.79 4.10
C PHE A 6 15.28 -2.89 4.07
N ARG A 7 15.78 -2.60 2.87
CA ARG A 7 16.70 -1.47 2.69
C ARG A 7 15.86 -0.19 2.73
N LEU A 8 16.49 0.92 3.09
CA LEU A 8 15.82 2.22 3.13
C LEU A 8 15.16 2.58 1.78
N VAL A 9 15.80 2.21 0.66
CA VAL A 9 15.24 2.42 -0.68
C VAL A 9 13.92 1.64 -0.86
N ASP A 10 13.86 0.39 -0.41
CA ASP A 10 12.65 -0.44 -0.52
C ASP A 10 11.49 0.15 0.33
N VAL A 11 11.83 0.66 1.52
CA VAL A 11 10.86 1.36 2.39
C VAL A 11 10.33 2.62 1.71
N LEU A 12 11.21 3.41 1.09
CA LEU A 12 10.82 4.63 0.39
C LEU A 12 9.96 4.32 -0.85
N GLU A 13 10.33 3.34 -1.67
CA GLU A 13 9.52 2.90 -2.82
C GLU A 13 8.10 2.53 -2.38
N LEU A 14 7.97 1.65 -1.37
CA LEU A 14 6.66 1.23 -0.88
C LEU A 14 5.89 2.37 -0.22
N CYS A 15 6.58 3.25 0.51
CA CYS A 15 5.98 4.44 1.11
C CYS A 15 5.41 5.38 0.04
N THR A 16 6.17 5.67 -1.01
CA THR A 16 5.69 6.51 -2.13
C THR A 16 4.49 5.90 -2.84
N ALA A 17 4.48 4.59 -3.07
CA ALA A 17 3.36 3.90 -3.69
C ALA A 17 2.06 4.02 -2.86
N TYR A 18 2.16 3.82 -1.55
CA TYR A 18 1.02 4.01 -0.65
C TYR A 18 0.58 5.47 -0.53
N LEU A 19 1.52 6.42 -0.48
CA LEU A 19 1.20 7.85 -0.46
C LEU A 19 0.41 8.27 -1.70
N ILE A 20 0.85 7.86 -2.89
CA ILE A 20 0.14 8.15 -4.15
C ILE A 20 -1.26 7.55 -4.12
N TYR A 21 -1.39 6.32 -3.59
CA TYR A 21 -2.66 5.62 -3.49
C TYR A 21 -3.66 6.35 -2.59
N PHE A 22 -3.29 6.63 -1.34
CA PHE A 22 -4.16 7.34 -0.39
C PHE A 22 -4.43 8.78 -0.82
N SER A 23 -3.44 9.48 -1.37
CA SER A 23 -3.61 10.84 -1.89
C SER A 23 -4.61 10.88 -3.05
N SER A 24 -4.59 9.87 -3.91
CA SER A 24 -5.56 9.77 -5.00
C SER A 24 -6.99 9.58 -4.49
N ASN A 25 -7.18 8.75 -3.45
CA ASN A 25 -8.50 8.61 -2.83
C ASN A 25 -8.97 9.92 -2.16
N LEU A 26 -8.08 10.58 -1.42
CA LEU A 26 -8.34 11.89 -0.82
C LEU A 26 -8.74 12.95 -1.86
N LEU A 27 -8.06 12.98 -3.01
CA LEU A 27 -8.39 13.90 -4.10
C LEU A 27 -9.79 13.66 -4.66
N PHE A 28 -10.19 12.39 -4.83
CA PHE A 28 -11.54 12.07 -5.28
C PHE A 28 -12.61 12.51 -4.27
N ASP A 29 -12.36 12.30 -2.97
CA ASP A 29 -13.30 12.73 -1.94
C ASP A 29 -13.34 14.26 -1.82
N TYR A 30 -12.21 14.95 -1.99
CA TYR A 30 -12.16 16.41 -2.08
C TYR A 30 -12.96 16.94 -3.26
N VAL A 31 -12.80 16.36 -4.46
CA VAL A 31 -13.55 16.75 -5.67
C VAL A 31 -15.06 16.61 -5.48
N LYS A 32 -15.54 15.61 -4.72
CA LYS A 32 -16.97 15.47 -4.40
C LYS A 32 -17.51 16.62 -3.54
N THR A 33 -16.67 17.21 -2.68
CA THR A 33 -17.07 18.31 -1.79
C THR A 33 -16.94 19.69 -2.42
N LEU A 34 -16.23 19.81 -3.55
CA LEU A 34 -16.10 21.08 -4.26
C LEU A 34 -17.43 21.52 -4.89
N ASN A 35 -17.91 22.68 -4.47
CA ASN A 35 -18.98 23.36 -5.18
C ASN A 35 -18.36 24.29 -6.24
N LEU A 36 -18.41 23.88 -7.50
CA LEU A 36 -17.82 24.62 -8.61
C LEU A 36 -18.88 25.43 -9.36
N ASP A 37 -18.63 26.72 -9.52
CA ASP A 37 -19.51 27.63 -10.26
C ASP A 37 -19.42 27.44 -11.78
N SER A 38 -18.28 26.94 -12.29
CA SER A 38 -18.08 26.69 -13.71
C SER A 38 -18.69 25.37 -14.16
N TYR A 39 -19.69 25.46 -15.05
CA TYR A 39 -20.36 24.30 -15.64
C TYR A 39 -19.39 23.35 -16.38
N ILE A 40 -18.47 23.91 -17.17
CA ILE A 40 -17.52 23.12 -17.98
C ILE A 40 -16.59 22.31 -17.06
N LEU A 41 -16.05 22.94 -16.02
CA LEU A 41 -15.15 22.28 -15.08
C LEU A 41 -15.88 21.19 -14.28
N LYS A 42 -17.12 21.46 -13.86
CA LYS A 42 -17.97 20.50 -13.17
C LYS A 42 -18.27 19.27 -14.02
N ALA A 43 -18.58 19.45 -15.31
CA ALA A 43 -18.83 18.36 -16.24
C ALA A 43 -17.57 17.49 -16.45
N PHE A 44 -16.40 18.13 -16.59
CA PHE A 44 -15.13 17.42 -16.75
C PHE A 44 -14.77 16.57 -15.53
N LEU A 45 -14.85 17.15 -14.33
CA LEU A 45 -14.58 16.43 -13.09
C LEU A 45 -15.59 15.30 -12.85
N LYS A 46 -16.87 15.50 -13.20
CA LYS A 46 -17.87 14.43 -13.12
C LYS A 46 -17.49 13.24 -13.99
N ASN A 47 -17.03 13.47 -15.21
CA ASN A 47 -16.58 12.38 -16.09
C ASN A 47 -15.38 11.61 -15.49
N ILE A 48 -14.46 12.31 -14.81
CA ILE A 48 -13.35 11.66 -14.09
C ILE A 48 -13.88 10.84 -12.90
N MET A 49 -14.83 11.39 -12.14
CA MET A 49 -15.46 10.70 -11.00
C MET A 49 -16.19 9.42 -11.42
N ASP A 50 -16.83 9.41 -12.59
CA ASP A 50 -17.49 8.20 -13.13
C ASP A 50 -16.49 7.05 -13.38
N HIS A 51 -15.21 7.38 -13.59
CA HIS A 51 -14.11 6.41 -13.78
C HIS A 51 -13.28 6.18 -12.51
N GLN A 52 -13.68 6.73 -11.36
CA GLN A 52 -12.96 6.64 -10.08
C GLN A 52 -12.57 5.19 -9.76
N THR A 53 -13.50 4.25 -9.87
CA THR A 53 -13.27 2.84 -9.55
C THR A 53 -12.16 2.21 -10.39
N ILE A 54 -12.12 2.53 -11.69
CA ILE A 54 -11.10 2.00 -12.61
C ILE A 54 -9.73 2.56 -12.24
N ILE A 55 -9.66 3.85 -11.89
CA ILE A 55 -8.40 4.50 -11.48
C ILE A 55 -7.87 3.89 -10.17
N ILE A 56 -8.73 3.70 -9.16
CA ILE A 56 -8.36 3.07 -7.89
C ILE A 56 -7.91 1.61 -8.11
N PHE A 57 -8.60 0.89 -9.00
CA PHE A 57 -8.22 -0.49 -9.35
C PHE A 57 -6.82 -0.55 -9.99
N LEU A 58 -6.53 0.32 -10.96
CA LEU A 58 -5.21 0.42 -11.59
C LEU A 58 -4.12 0.76 -10.58
N LEU A 59 -4.37 1.73 -9.69
CA LEU A 59 -3.43 2.09 -8.63
C LEU A 59 -3.17 0.91 -7.68
N THR A 60 -4.20 0.13 -7.36
CA THR A 60 -4.06 -1.08 -6.54
C THR A 60 -3.12 -2.08 -7.22
N PHE A 61 -3.28 -2.29 -8.53
CA PHE A 61 -2.41 -3.17 -9.30
C PHE A 61 -0.95 -2.70 -9.31
N ILE A 62 -0.71 -1.39 -9.41
CA ILE A 62 0.63 -0.80 -9.33
C ILE A 62 1.28 -1.09 -7.97
N VAL A 63 0.56 -0.87 -6.86
CA VAL A 63 1.08 -1.16 -5.50
C VAL A 63 1.42 -2.64 -5.32
N ILE A 64 0.60 -3.53 -5.89
CA ILE A 64 0.84 -4.98 -5.91
C ILE A 64 2.13 -5.33 -6.66
N ILE A 65 2.38 -4.70 -7.82
CA ILE A 65 3.62 -4.89 -8.58
C ILE A 65 4.84 -4.48 -7.75
N PHE A 66 4.78 -3.34 -7.05
CA PHE A 66 5.87 -2.88 -6.19
C PHE A 66 6.16 -3.87 -5.06
N HIS A 67 5.12 -4.40 -4.39
CA HIS A 67 5.29 -5.48 -3.40
C HIS A 67 5.96 -6.71 -3.97
N TYR A 68 5.52 -7.15 -5.16
CA TYR A 68 6.10 -8.31 -5.82
C TYR A 68 7.57 -8.08 -6.20
N GLN A 69 7.89 -6.93 -6.78
CA GLN A 69 9.25 -6.56 -7.17
C GLN A 69 10.17 -6.53 -5.95
N MET A 70 9.70 -5.98 -4.83
CA MET A 70 10.43 -5.93 -3.59
C MET A 70 10.69 -7.33 -3.02
N LEU A 71 9.69 -8.22 -3.02
CA LEU A 71 9.86 -9.60 -2.59
C LEU A 71 10.91 -10.34 -3.46
N HIS A 72 10.86 -10.14 -4.77
CA HIS A 72 11.80 -10.76 -5.71
C HIS A 72 13.25 -10.30 -5.47
N ARG A 73 13.48 -9.01 -5.22
CA ARG A 73 14.82 -8.46 -4.88
C ARG A 73 15.40 -9.07 -3.59
N LYS A 74 14.54 -9.58 -2.69
CA LYS A 74 14.92 -10.12 -1.38
C LYS A 74 15.15 -11.63 -1.35
N LYS A 75 14.92 -12.34 -2.46
CA LYS A 75 15.09 -13.80 -2.53
C LYS A 75 16.45 -14.27 -2.03
N THR A 76 17.53 -13.58 -2.40
CA THR A 76 18.90 -13.91 -1.99
C THR A 76 19.15 -13.67 -0.51
N GLU A 77 18.67 -12.55 0.06
CA GLU A 77 18.82 -12.25 1.48
C GLU A 77 18.05 -13.24 2.36
N VAL A 78 16.83 -13.62 1.94
CA VAL A 78 16.02 -14.65 2.61
C VAL A 78 16.75 -16.00 2.59
N TYR A 79 17.30 -16.40 1.44
CA TYR A 79 18.07 -17.64 1.32
C TYR A 79 19.31 -17.65 2.23
N CYS A 80 20.09 -16.58 2.25
CA CYS A 80 21.26 -16.47 3.14
C CYS A 80 20.88 -16.56 4.62
N ARG A 81 19.74 -15.99 5.04
CA ARG A 81 19.27 -16.09 6.44
C ARG A 81 18.85 -17.51 6.82
N ILE A 82 18.23 -18.25 5.90
CA ILE A 82 17.89 -19.67 6.10
C ILE A 82 19.17 -20.49 6.28
N LEU A 83 20.21 -20.24 5.46
CA LEU A 83 21.49 -20.94 5.54
C LEU A 83 22.21 -20.73 6.90
N VAL A 84 22.05 -19.55 7.50
CA VAL A 84 22.59 -19.21 8.82
C VAL A 84 21.74 -19.80 9.97
N GLY A 85 20.64 -20.47 9.66
CA GLY A 85 19.77 -21.16 10.63
C GLY A 85 18.57 -20.35 11.12
N ASP A 86 18.18 -19.26 10.43
CA ASP A 86 16.93 -18.56 10.74
C ASP A 86 15.72 -19.36 10.23
N THR A 87 14.59 -19.25 10.94
CA THR A 87 13.37 -19.96 10.57
C THR A 87 12.55 -19.17 9.57
N LEU A 88 11.97 -19.84 8.58
CA LEU A 88 11.08 -19.22 7.58
C LEU A 88 9.92 -18.44 8.22
N LEU A 89 9.36 -18.96 9.32
CA LEU A 89 8.28 -18.28 10.04
C LEU A 89 8.73 -16.94 10.62
N ASN A 90 9.92 -16.86 11.23
CA ASN A 90 10.46 -15.62 11.78
C ASN A 90 10.74 -14.59 10.67
N ILE A 91 11.23 -15.03 9.51
CA ILE A 91 11.43 -14.17 8.33
C ILE A 91 10.08 -13.62 7.82
N THR A 92 9.08 -14.48 7.66
CA THR A 92 7.74 -14.10 7.19
C THR A 92 7.05 -13.13 8.14
N ILE A 93 7.12 -13.39 9.46
CA ILE A 93 6.55 -12.49 10.48
C ILE A 93 7.24 -11.11 10.42
N ARG A 94 8.57 -11.07 10.30
CA ARG A 94 9.30 -9.80 10.16
C ARG A 94 8.95 -9.06 8.89
N TYR A 95 8.78 -9.77 7.78
CA TYR A 95 8.33 -9.16 6.52
C TYR A 95 6.94 -8.54 6.66
N ALA A 96 5.97 -9.31 7.17
CA ALA A 96 4.60 -8.86 7.35
C ALA A 96 4.51 -7.67 8.31
N LEU A 97 5.22 -7.72 9.44
CA LEU A 97 5.27 -6.61 10.40
C LEU A 97 5.85 -5.34 9.78
N ASN A 98 6.95 -5.42 9.02
CA ASN A 98 7.52 -4.24 8.37
C ASN A 98 6.55 -3.63 7.34
N CYS A 99 5.93 -4.44 6.47
CA CYS A 99 4.92 -3.94 5.54
C CYS A 99 3.73 -3.31 6.28
N LEU A 100 3.26 -3.93 7.35
CA LEU A 100 2.14 -3.43 8.14
C LEU A 100 2.48 -2.14 8.88
N THR A 101 3.71 -1.97 9.36
CA THR A 101 4.15 -0.71 9.98
C THR A 101 4.17 0.44 8.98
N ILE A 102 4.66 0.21 7.76
CA ILE A 102 4.68 1.24 6.70
C ILE A 102 3.25 1.62 6.32
N LEU A 103 2.39 0.62 6.08
CA LEU A 103 0.98 0.84 5.77
C LEU A 103 0.27 1.60 6.91
N GLY A 104 0.51 1.20 8.16
CA GLY A 104 -0.08 1.82 9.34
C GLY A 104 0.31 3.29 9.49
N VAL A 105 1.58 3.64 9.30
CA VAL A 105 2.05 5.04 9.37
C VAL A 105 1.36 5.92 8.32
N ILE A 106 1.26 5.44 7.09
CA ILE A 106 0.64 6.19 6.00
C ILE A 106 -0.87 6.30 6.18
N TYR A 107 -1.51 5.25 6.67
CA TYR A 107 -2.92 5.27 6.98
C TYR A 107 -3.24 6.26 8.12
N LEU A 108 -2.43 6.30 9.18
CA LEU A 108 -2.58 7.30 10.24
C LEU A 108 -2.46 8.71 9.69
N LEU A 109 -1.50 8.96 8.80
CA LEU A 109 -1.37 10.25 8.12
C LEU A 109 -2.64 10.59 7.31
N SER A 110 -3.19 9.62 6.59
CA SER A 110 -4.45 9.79 5.84
C SER A 110 -5.62 10.15 6.76
N ILE A 111 -5.78 9.46 7.89
CA ILE A 111 -6.87 9.75 8.86
C ILE A 111 -6.78 11.19 9.37
N VAL A 112 -5.58 11.67 9.69
CA VAL A 112 -5.40 13.05 10.17
C VAL A 112 -5.90 14.04 9.11
N ILE A 113 -5.61 13.79 7.84
CA ILE A 113 -6.07 14.61 6.72
C ILE A 113 -7.60 14.49 6.55
N ASP A 114 -8.15 13.29 6.58
CA ASP A 114 -9.60 13.06 6.47
C ASP A 114 -10.38 13.79 7.56
N VAL A 115 -9.92 13.73 8.80
CA VAL A 115 -10.54 14.42 9.94
C VAL A 115 -10.45 15.94 9.76
N TYR A 116 -9.32 16.45 9.27
CA TYR A 116 -9.15 17.87 8.99
C TYR A 116 -10.14 18.38 7.91
N PHE A 117 -10.37 17.59 6.86
CA PHE A 117 -11.31 17.95 5.78
C PHE A 117 -12.75 17.45 6.00
N SER A 118 -13.04 16.78 7.13
CA SER A 118 -14.34 16.17 7.43
C SER A 118 -14.83 15.17 6.37
N PHE A 119 -13.90 14.36 5.83
CA PHE A 119 -14.21 13.31 4.86
C PHE A 119 -14.66 11.99 5.52
N ASN A 120 -15.26 11.12 4.70
CA ASN A 120 -15.77 9.84 5.17
C ASN A 120 -14.64 8.80 5.30
N LEU A 121 -14.36 8.39 6.54
CA LEU A 121 -13.31 7.43 6.89
C LEU A 121 -13.57 6.00 6.38
N ILE A 122 -14.82 5.69 6.02
CA ILE A 122 -15.24 4.35 5.61
C ILE A 122 -14.50 3.89 4.34
N SER A 123 -14.30 4.80 3.37
CA SER A 123 -13.59 4.46 2.12
C SER A 123 -12.15 4.02 2.40
N ASN A 124 -11.43 4.79 3.22
CA ASN A 124 -10.04 4.49 3.56
C ASN A 124 -9.89 3.19 4.37
N LEU A 125 -10.87 2.84 5.21
CA LEU A 125 -10.89 1.55 5.91
C LEU A 125 -10.94 0.36 4.95
N TYR A 126 -11.81 0.40 3.93
CA TYR A 126 -11.89 -0.68 2.94
C TYR A 126 -10.56 -0.88 2.20
N LEU A 127 -9.92 0.24 1.83
CA LEU A 127 -8.65 0.23 1.11
C LEU A 127 -7.52 -0.41 1.95
N VAL A 128 -7.44 -0.06 3.24
CA VAL A 128 -6.49 -0.68 4.17
C VAL A 128 -6.74 -2.18 4.31
N CYS A 129 -8.00 -2.60 4.45
CA CYS A 129 -8.36 -4.01 4.57
C CYS A 129 -7.88 -4.84 3.36
N ILE A 130 -8.03 -4.31 2.14
CA ILE A 130 -7.55 -4.97 0.91
C ILE A 130 -6.03 -5.18 0.98
N PHE A 131 -5.27 -4.15 1.38
CA PHE A 131 -3.82 -4.26 1.50
C PHE A 131 -3.36 -5.19 2.62
N ILE A 132 -4.08 -5.24 3.76
CA ILE A 132 -3.77 -6.20 4.83
C ILE A 132 -3.91 -7.64 4.32
N ILE A 133 -5.03 -7.95 3.65
CA ILE A 133 -5.26 -9.27 3.07
C ILE A 133 -4.15 -9.59 2.06
N TYR A 134 -3.80 -8.64 1.20
CA TYR A 134 -2.73 -8.81 0.23
C TYR A 134 -1.36 -9.04 0.89
N ILE A 135 -1.00 -8.29 1.94
CA ILE A 135 0.25 -8.47 2.68
C ILE A 135 0.31 -9.90 3.25
N LEU A 136 -0.77 -10.41 3.83
CA LEU A 136 -0.84 -11.77 4.36
C LEU A 136 -0.65 -12.84 3.26
N ILE A 137 -1.25 -12.63 2.09
CA ILE A 137 -1.07 -13.51 0.93
C ILE A 137 0.39 -13.47 0.44
N SER A 138 0.96 -12.27 0.30
CA SER A 138 2.35 -12.08 -0.14
C SER A 138 3.35 -12.69 0.85
N ALA A 139 3.07 -12.58 2.16
CA ALA A 139 3.86 -13.20 3.22
C ALA A 139 3.80 -14.74 3.13
N SER A 140 2.65 -15.30 2.76
CA SER A 140 2.50 -16.74 2.52
C SER A 140 3.33 -17.24 1.34
N TRP A 141 3.53 -16.40 0.32
CA TRP A 141 4.39 -16.71 -0.83
C TRP A 141 5.88 -16.79 -0.50
N VAL A 142 6.35 -16.13 0.56
CA VAL A 142 7.73 -16.25 1.07
C VAL A 142 8.08 -17.72 1.37
N ARG A 143 7.09 -18.51 1.81
CA ARG A 143 7.28 -19.94 2.13
C ARG A 143 7.66 -20.78 0.89
N LYS A 144 7.32 -20.33 -0.31
CA LYS A 144 7.62 -21.07 -1.56
C LYS A 144 9.13 -21.12 -1.88
N TYR A 145 9.96 -20.31 -1.21
CA TYR A 145 11.41 -20.34 -1.34
C TYR A 145 12.08 -21.50 -0.57
N GLU A 146 11.31 -22.34 0.13
CA GLU A 146 11.77 -23.56 0.81
C GLU A 146 12.31 -24.64 -0.15
N ASN A 147 11.88 -24.63 -1.43
CA ASN A 147 12.19 -25.68 -2.41
C ASN A 147 13.37 -25.34 -3.35
N PHE A 148 14.29 -24.47 -2.95
CA PHE A 148 15.50 -24.11 -3.74
C PHE A 148 16.79 -24.47 -3.01
#